data_AF-A0A6F8YSP4-F1
#
_entry.id   AF-A0A6F8YSP4-F1
#
_cell.length_a   1.000
_cell.length_b   1.000
_cell.length_c   1.000
_cell.angle_alpha   90.00
_cell.angle_beta   90.00
_cell.angle_gamma   90.00
#
_symmetry.space_group_name_H-M   'P 1'
#
loop_
_entity.id
_entity.type
_entity.pdbx_description
1 polymer ?
#
loop_
_entity_poly.entity_id
_entity_poly.type
_entity_poly.pdbx_seq_one_letter_code
_entity_poly.pdbx_strand_id
1 'polypeptide(L)'
;MDVPLAHLDRPFDYLVPDQLDEGAQPGTRVKVRFSGQLVDGWLLERAEETALEKKLLYVEKLVSPEVVLTPEVARLARAVADRYAGNLADVLRLAVPPRHARVEQAPAVEEPADLPDVKLDESGWSAYGATGFLAALTEGRPARAVWSALPGEDWPARFAEAAAATVRAGRGAVAVVADARDLDRLDAALSAVLGPGRHVALSAALGPAKRYRAFLAASRGRVPVVVGTRAAMFAPVTDLGLVALWDDGDDLHADPRAPYPHAREVLLTRAQLTGAGALLGGYARTGEAQLLLETGWAKEIVAPRETARARTPRSAPPATTRSWPATRRPRRRGCHRSPGRPPGRRSRAARRCWYRSRAAATCRRWRAPDAAPPRAARTAPARWHCARHTPCPAASGAAASPPRTPARPAAAAACAPRSSAPGAPPRSWDARFPASRSAPPAATRCWPRCRTRPPWWWRRQAPSRSPPAATARCCCSTPGRCSPAPTCAPARRPCVAG
;
A
#
# COMPACT_ATOMS: atom_id res chain seq x y z
N MET A 1 -16.70 4.96 -12.48
CA MET A 1 -16.01 5.76 -13.51
C MET A 1 -14.75 6.38 -12.92
N ASP A 2 -13.78 6.78 -13.75
CA ASP A 2 -12.49 7.34 -13.28
C ASP A 2 -12.59 8.83 -12.88
N VAL A 3 -13.55 9.17 -12.01
CA VAL A 3 -13.84 10.54 -11.56
C VAL A 3 -13.64 10.63 -10.04
N PRO A 4 -12.70 11.46 -9.53
CA PRO A 4 -12.36 11.52 -8.11
C PRO A 4 -13.26 12.50 -7.35
N LEU A 5 -14.58 12.28 -7.41
CA LEU A 5 -15.59 13.11 -6.75
C LEU A 5 -16.46 12.22 -5.85
N ALA A 6 -16.40 12.41 -4.54
CA ALA A 6 -17.06 11.53 -3.57
C ALA A 6 -18.58 11.40 -3.75
N HIS A 7 -19.27 12.45 -4.20
CA HIS A 7 -20.70 12.39 -4.52
C HIS A 7 -21.03 11.58 -5.80
N LEU A 8 -20.01 11.11 -6.52
CA LEU A 8 -20.07 10.23 -7.68
C LEU A 8 -19.37 8.88 -7.41
N ASP A 9 -19.00 8.56 -6.17
CA ASP A 9 -18.32 7.29 -5.84
C ASP A 9 -19.29 6.10 -5.75
N ARG A 10 -19.96 5.81 -6.86
CA ARG A 10 -20.95 4.74 -7.02
C ARG A 10 -20.86 4.10 -8.41
N PRO A 11 -21.42 2.89 -8.62
CA PRO A 11 -21.71 2.40 -9.97
C PRO A 11 -22.64 3.36 -10.73
N PHE A 12 -22.59 3.27 -12.06
CA PHE A 12 -23.48 3.95 -12.99
C PHE A 12 -23.76 2.99 -14.15
N ASP A 13 -25.04 2.78 -14.44
CA ASP A 13 -25.50 1.77 -15.39
C ASP A 13 -25.46 2.30 -16.82
N TYR A 14 -25.00 1.46 -17.76
CA TYR A 14 -24.92 1.76 -19.18
C TYR A 14 -25.30 0.50 -19.96
N LEU A 15 -25.96 0.69 -21.12
CA LEU A 15 -26.26 -0.41 -22.03
C LEU A 15 -24.98 -0.83 -22.77
N VAL A 16 -24.77 -2.14 -22.89
CA VAL A 16 -23.74 -2.72 -23.75
C VAL A 16 -24.34 -2.88 -25.15
N PRO A 17 -23.77 -2.28 -26.21
CA PRO A 17 -24.17 -2.60 -27.59
C PRO A 17 -23.74 -4.01 -27.96
N ASP A 18 -24.54 -4.72 -28.75
CA ASP A 18 -24.31 -6.11 -29.20
C ASP A 18 -22.89 -6.30 -29.78
N GLN A 19 -22.41 -5.31 -30.54
CA GLN A 19 -21.06 -5.26 -31.14
C GLN A 19 -19.90 -5.27 -30.13
N LEU A 20 -20.17 -5.01 -28.85
CA LEU A 20 -19.21 -5.03 -27.77
C LEU A 20 -19.46 -6.18 -26.78
N ASP A 21 -20.56 -6.94 -26.91
CA ASP A 21 -21.06 -7.86 -25.89
C ASP A 21 -20.03 -8.89 -25.43
N GLU A 22 -19.45 -9.62 -26.39
CA GLU A 22 -18.43 -10.65 -26.18
C GLU A 22 -17.21 -10.10 -25.43
N GLY A 23 -16.77 -8.88 -25.78
CA GLY A 23 -15.57 -8.24 -25.21
C GLY A 23 -15.83 -7.41 -23.95
N ALA A 24 -17.07 -7.05 -23.64
CA ALA A 24 -17.45 -6.19 -22.52
C ALA A 24 -17.64 -6.99 -21.21
N GLN A 25 -16.61 -7.75 -20.85
CA GLN A 25 -16.64 -8.60 -19.64
C GLN A 25 -16.36 -7.79 -18.36
N PRO A 26 -16.83 -8.24 -17.18
CA PRO A 26 -16.44 -7.65 -15.90
C PRO A 26 -14.92 -7.56 -15.74
N GLY A 27 -14.44 -6.40 -15.28
CA GLY A 27 -13.02 -6.09 -15.13
C GLY A 27 -12.33 -5.49 -16.36
N THR A 28 -13.01 -5.40 -17.50
CA THR A 28 -12.48 -4.74 -18.71
C THR A 28 -12.54 -3.21 -18.61
N ARG A 29 -11.81 -2.52 -19.49
CA ARG A 29 -11.81 -1.04 -19.56
C ARG A 29 -12.74 -0.52 -20.63
N VAL A 30 -13.58 0.43 -20.26
CA VAL A 30 -14.57 1.08 -21.13
C VAL A 30 -14.39 2.60 -21.16
N LYS A 31 -14.90 3.24 -22.21
CA LYS A 31 -15.15 4.67 -22.27
C LYS A 31 -16.65 4.91 -22.40
N VAL A 32 -17.16 5.88 -21.63
CA VAL A 32 -18.57 6.25 -21.59
C VAL A 32 -18.73 7.76 -21.66
N ARG A 33 -19.89 8.25 -22.10
CA ARG A 33 -20.25 9.66 -21.94
C ARG A 33 -20.84 9.89 -20.55
N PHE A 34 -20.26 10.82 -19.81
CA PHE A 34 -20.76 11.29 -18.52
C PHE A 34 -20.79 12.82 -18.51
N SER A 35 -21.96 13.41 -18.25
CA SER A 35 -22.18 14.87 -18.26
C SER A 35 -21.66 15.57 -19.55
N GLY A 36 -21.78 14.89 -20.71
CA GLY A 36 -21.31 15.38 -22.01
C GLY A 36 -19.81 15.17 -22.31
N GLN A 37 -19.01 14.71 -21.35
CA GLN A 37 -17.58 14.40 -21.54
C GLN A 37 -17.35 12.89 -21.69
N LEU A 38 -16.31 12.51 -22.44
CA LEU A 38 -15.92 11.10 -22.61
C LEU A 38 -14.91 10.70 -21.52
N VAL A 39 -15.33 9.82 -20.61
CA VAL A 39 -14.59 9.45 -19.40
C VAL A 39 -14.19 7.97 -19.44
N ASP A 40 -13.02 7.63 -18.90
CA ASP A 40 -12.59 6.25 -18.71
C ASP A 40 -13.30 5.57 -17.53
N GLY A 41 -13.46 4.25 -17.62
CA GLY A 41 -14.08 3.44 -16.59
C GLY A 41 -13.68 1.97 -16.66
N TRP A 42 -14.14 1.23 -15.67
CA TRP A 42 -14.07 -0.23 -15.60
C TRP A 42 -15.48 -0.76 -15.51
N LEU A 43 -15.76 -1.85 -16.22
CA LEU A 43 -17.02 -2.58 -16.09
C LEU A 43 -16.94 -3.41 -14.80
N LEU A 44 -17.88 -3.25 -13.87
CA LEU A 44 -17.82 -3.92 -12.56
C LEU A 44 -18.60 -5.24 -12.56
N GLU A 45 -19.80 -5.22 -13.14
CA GLU A 45 -20.72 -6.35 -13.24
C GLU A 45 -21.59 -6.20 -14.51
N ARG A 46 -22.28 -7.28 -14.89
CA ARG A 46 -23.33 -7.26 -15.92
C ARG A 46 -24.64 -7.70 -15.27
N ALA A 47 -25.74 -7.06 -15.66
CA ALA A 47 -27.10 -7.40 -15.27
C ALA A 47 -28.02 -7.29 -16.50
N GLU A 48 -29.13 -8.04 -16.49
CA GLU A 48 -30.15 -8.00 -17.55
C GLU A 48 -31.15 -6.85 -17.34
N GLU A 49 -31.36 -6.46 -16.08
CA GLU A 49 -32.28 -5.39 -15.66
C GLU A 49 -31.54 -4.26 -14.89
N THR A 50 -32.18 -3.10 -14.80
CA THR A 50 -31.74 -1.98 -13.95
C THR A 50 -32.91 -1.45 -13.11
N ALA A 51 -32.62 -0.98 -11.90
CA ALA A 51 -33.57 -0.25 -11.07
C ALA A 51 -33.71 1.24 -11.47
N LEU A 52 -33.03 1.70 -12.53
CA LEU A 52 -33.11 3.08 -13.01
C LEU A 52 -34.28 3.27 -13.99
N GLU A 53 -35.32 3.97 -13.53
CA GLU A 53 -36.46 4.46 -14.35
C GLU A 53 -36.06 5.46 -15.47
N LYS A 54 -34.76 5.73 -15.66
CA LYS A 54 -34.25 6.72 -16.61
C LYS A 54 -33.58 6.04 -17.79
N LYS A 55 -33.81 6.57 -18.99
CA LYS A 55 -33.18 6.10 -20.22
C LYS A 55 -31.65 6.04 -20.05
N LEU A 56 -31.12 4.83 -20.07
CA LEU A 56 -29.68 4.56 -20.02
C LEU A 56 -28.98 5.09 -21.29
N LEU A 57 -27.69 5.37 -21.15
CA LEU A 57 -26.78 5.62 -22.27
C LEU A 57 -26.04 4.33 -22.62
N TYR A 58 -25.59 4.21 -23.87
CA TYR A 58 -24.71 3.11 -24.27
C TYR A 58 -23.26 3.35 -23.86
N VAL A 59 -22.51 2.27 -23.67
CA VAL A 59 -21.03 2.31 -23.63
C VAL A 59 -20.52 2.79 -24.99
N GLU A 60 -19.74 3.87 -25.00
CA GLU A 60 -19.23 4.47 -26.25
C GLU A 60 -18.19 3.56 -26.91
N LYS A 61 -17.30 2.95 -26.11
CA LYS A 61 -16.19 2.15 -26.61
C LYS A 61 -15.59 1.22 -25.56
N LEU A 62 -15.39 -0.06 -25.94
CA LEU A 62 -14.45 -0.95 -25.26
C LEU A 62 -13.00 -0.50 -25.56
N VAL A 63 -12.20 -0.29 -24.51
CA VAL A 63 -10.80 0.18 -24.64
C VAL A 63 -9.86 -1.00 -24.89
N SER A 64 -10.08 -2.12 -24.20
CA SER A 64 -9.41 -3.40 -24.38
C SER A 64 -10.27 -4.51 -23.78
N PRO A 65 -10.36 -5.71 -24.38
CA PRO A 65 -11.04 -6.88 -23.82
C PRO A 65 -10.26 -7.54 -22.66
N GLU A 66 -9.05 -7.09 -22.35
CA GLU A 66 -8.29 -7.62 -21.21
C GLU A 66 -9.01 -7.34 -19.87
N VAL A 67 -9.31 -8.41 -19.14
CA VAL A 67 -9.78 -8.36 -17.75
C VAL A 67 -8.60 -7.93 -16.87
N VAL A 68 -8.53 -6.63 -16.58
CA VAL A 68 -7.43 -6.00 -15.82
C VAL A 68 -7.81 -5.64 -14.38
N LEU A 69 -9.09 -5.77 -14.03
CA LEU A 69 -9.62 -5.59 -12.67
C LEU A 69 -10.40 -6.84 -12.30
N THR A 70 -9.77 -7.78 -11.60
CA THR A 70 -10.48 -9.00 -11.16
C THR A 70 -11.56 -8.66 -10.11
N PRO A 71 -12.66 -9.43 -10.00
CA PRO A 71 -13.68 -9.19 -8.98
C PRO A 71 -13.15 -9.19 -7.55
N GLU A 72 -12.09 -9.97 -7.28
CA GLU A 72 -11.36 -9.99 -6.01
C GLU A 72 -10.69 -8.63 -5.71
N VAL A 73 -9.94 -8.08 -6.67
CA VAL A 73 -9.30 -6.76 -6.55
C VAL A 73 -10.33 -5.63 -6.56
N ALA A 74 -11.47 -5.77 -7.24
CA ALA A 74 -12.57 -4.80 -7.19
C ALA A 74 -13.20 -4.71 -5.78
N ARG A 75 -13.52 -5.85 -5.16
CA ARG A 75 -14.02 -5.92 -3.78
C ARG A 75 -13.00 -5.37 -2.78
N LEU A 76 -11.72 -5.70 -2.95
CA LEU A 76 -10.64 -5.14 -2.14
C LEU A 76 -10.52 -3.62 -2.30
N ALA A 77 -10.58 -3.10 -3.52
CA ALA A 77 -10.48 -1.67 -3.79
C ALA A 77 -11.64 -0.88 -3.15
N ARG A 78 -12.86 -1.43 -3.16
CA ARG A 78 -14.01 -0.90 -2.43
C ARG A 78 -13.78 -0.94 -0.92
N ALA A 79 -13.44 -2.09 -0.35
CA ALA A 79 -13.19 -2.21 1.09
C ALA A 79 -12.08 -1.26 1.60
N VAL A 80 -11.05 -0.99 0.77
CA VAL A 80 -10.00 0.00 1.08
C VAL A 80 -10.51 1.44 0.93
N ALA A 81 -11.30 1.76 -0.09
CA ALA A 81 -11.94 3.06 -0.23
C ALA A 81 -12.82 3.38 1.00
N ASP A 82 -13.65 2.44 1.42
CA ASP A 82 -14.54 2.59 2.58
C ASP A 82 -13.75 2.74 3.89
N ARG A 83 -12.75 1.87 4.12
CA ARG A 83 -11.89 1.89 5.33
C ARG A 83 -11.13 3.20 5.52
N TYR A 84 -10.76 3.87 4.41
CA TYR A 84 -9.99 5.11 4.43
C TYR A 84 -10.85 6.36 4.05
N ALA A 85 -12.17 6.23 3.94
CA ALA A 85 -13.08 7.30 3.50
C ALA A 85 -12.67 7.99 2.18
N GLY A 86 -12.22 7.21 1.20
CA GLY A 86 -11.81 7.63 -0.14
C GLY A 86 -12.76 7.19 -1.25
N ASN A 87 -12.38 7.49 -2.49
CA ASN A 87 -13.12 7.07 -3.68
C ASN A 87 -12.54 5.78 -4.27
N LEU A 88 -13.38 4.93 -4.89
CA LEU A 88 -12.97 3.75 -5.63
C LEU A 88 -12.01 4.10 -6.79
N ALA A 89 -12.28 5.19 -7.51
CA ALA A 89 -11.45 5.64 -8.63
C ALA A 89 -9.98 5.85 -8.23
N ASP A 90 -9.74 6.44 -7.06
CA ASP A 90 -8.39 6.73 -6.58
C ASP A 90 -7.66 5.45 -6.12
N VAL A 91 -8.38 4.48 -5.54
CA VAL A 91 -7.82 3.16 -5.23
C VAL A 91 -7.54 2.34 -6.51
N LEU A 92 -8.43 2.39 -7.51
CA LEU A 92 -8.24 1.70 -8.79
C LEU A 92 -7.05 2.25 -9.60
N ARG A 93 -6.71 3.53 -9.47
CA ARG A 93 -5.49 4.13 -10.05
C ARG A 93 -4.20 3.60 -9.43
N LEU A 94 -4.23 3.19 -8.16
CA LEU A 94 -3.12 2.49 -7.50
C LEU A 94 -3.07 1.02 -7.95
N ALA A 95 -4.23 0.36 -7.98
CA ALA A 95 -4.36 -1.07 -8.27
C ALA A 95 -4.00 -1.45 -9.72
N VAL A 96 -4.57 -0.74 -10.70
CA VAL A 96 -4.46 -1.14 -12.12
C VAL A 96 -3.51 -0.20 -12.87
N PRO A 97 -2.32 -0.67 -13.32
CA PRO A 97 -1.34 0.18 -13.99
C PRO A 97 -1.87 0.79 -15.31
N PRO A 98 -1.30 1.92 -15.79
CA PRO A 98 -1.67 2.50 -17.07
C PRO A 98 -1.53 1.51 -18.24
N ARG A 99 -2.52 1.51 -19.15
CA ARG A 99 -2.58 0.61 -20.31
C ARG A 99 -1.37 0.80 -21.23
N HIS A 100 -0.83 -0.28 -21.77
CA HIS A 100 0.23 -0.24 -22.79
C HIS A 100 -0.08 -1.17 -23.98
N ALA A 101 -0.90 -0.69 -24.93
CA ALA A 101 -1.51 -1.47 -26.02
C ALA A 101 -0.56 -2.42 -26.79
N ARG A 102 0.68 -2.00 -27.09
CA ARG A 102 1.68 -2.86 -27.77
C ARG A 102 2.09 -4.12 -27.00
N VAL A 103 1.74 -4.23 -25.72
CA VAL A 103 2.03 -5.41 -24.88
C VAL A 103 0.82 -6.35 -24.83
N GLU A 104 -0.39 -5.86 -25.06
CA GLU A 104 -1.60 -6.68 -25.25
C GLU A 104 -1.55 -7.42 -26.59
N GLN A 105 -1.09 -6.70 -27.63
CA GLN A 105 -0.86 -7.20 -28.98
C GLN A 105 0.39 -8.09 -29.13
N ALA A 106 1.21 -8.22 -28.07
CA ALA A 106 2.32 -9.16 -28.11
C ALA A 106 1.77 -10.60 -28.01
N PRO A 107 2.30 -11.57 -28.77
CA PRO A 107 1.83 -12.94 -28.67
C PRO A 107 1.94 -13.45 -27.23
N ALA A 108 1.04 -14.36 -26.88
CA ALA A 108 1.14 -15.10 -25.64
C ALA A 108 2.53 -15.73 -25.55
N VAL A 109 3.29 -15.36 -24.50
CA VAL A 109 4.34 -16.25 -23.99
C VAL A 109 3.66 -17.58 -23.64
N GLU A 110 4.33 -18.69 -23.86
CA GLU A 110 3.80 -20.03 -23.58
C GLU A 110 3.29 -20.16 -22.14
N GLU A 111 2.37 -21.08 -21.95
CA GLU A 111 1.86 -21.39 -20.62
C GLU A 111 3.01 -21.92 -19.74
N PRO A 112 3.03 -21.59 -18.44
CA PRO A 112 3.97 -22.23 -17.54
C PRO A 112 3.72 -23.74 -17.58
N ALA A 113 4.78 -24.53 -17.77
CA ALA A 113 4.71 -25.99 -17.60
C ALA A 113 4.14 -26.37 -16.23
N ASP A 114 3.83 -27.65 -15.97
CA ASP A 114 3.34 -28.10 -14.67
C ASP A 114 4.17 -27.55 -13.50
N LEU A 115 3.51 -27.27 -12.38
CA LEU A 115 4.19 -26.82 -11.16
C LEU A 115 5.18 -27.92 -10.74
N PRO A 116 6.49 -27.65 -10.69
CA PRO A 116 7.46 -28.67 -10.30
C PRO A 116 7.23 -29.07 -8.84
N ASP A 117 7.64 -30.29 -8.47
CA ASP A 117 7.68 -30.71 -7.06
C ASP A 117 8.78 -29.93 -6.31
N VAL A 118 8.47 -28.69 -5.93
CA VAL A 118 9.38 -27.78 -5.23
C VAL A 118 9.65 -28.34 -3.83
N LYS A 119 10.78 -29.03 -3.68
CA LYS A 119 11.25 -29.53 -2.39
C LYS A 119 11.52 -28.36 -1.45
N LEU A 120 10.66 -28.21 -0.45
CA LEU A 120 10.79 -27.16 0.57
C LEU A 120 11.94 -27.50 1.52
N ASP A 121 12.81 -26.54 1.79
CA ASP A 121 13.76 -26.63 2.90
C ASP A 121 13.19 -26.00 4.18
N GLU A 122 12.65 -26.87 5.04
CA GLU A 122 12.12 -26.45 6.33
C GLU A 122 13.21 -26.10 7.37
N SER A 123 14.51 -26.27 7.07
CA SER A 123 15.60 -26.14 8.04
C SER A 123 15.66 -24.78 8.74
N GLY A 124 15.50 -23.68 7.99
CA GLY A 124 15.50 -22.34 8.55
C GLY A 124 14.25 -22.01 9.36
N TRP A 125 13.08 -22.56 9.00
CA TRP A 125 11.85 -22.44 9.82
C TRP A 125 11.92 -23.31 11.09
N SER A 126 12.67 -24.40 11.05
CA SER A 126 12.93 -25.27 12.21
C SER A 126 13.69 -24.52 13.30
N ALA A 127 14.55 -23.54 12.96
CA ALA A 127 15.20 -22.66 13.93
C ALA A 127 14.24 -21.77 14.74
N TYR A 128 12.97 -21.64 14.29
CA TYR A 128 11.88 -20.95 14.97
C TYR A 128 10.85 -21.91 15.60
N GLY A 129 11.03 -23.24 15.45
CA GLY A 129 10.02 -24.24 15.82
C GLY A 129 8.74 -24.15 14.99
N ALA A 130 8.82 -23.59 13.77
CA ALA A 130 7.66 -23.07 13.04
C ALA A 130 7.33 -23.83 11.75
N THR A 131 7.81 -25.06 11.58
CA THR A 131 7.48 -25.93 10.43
C THR A 131 5.97 -26.13 10.25
N GLY A 132 5.21 -26.17 11.36
CA GLY A 132 3.75 -26.19 11.36
C GLY A 132 3.07 -25.00 10.65
N PHE A 133 3.77 -23.89 10.41
CA PHE A 133 3.30 -22.79 9.55
C PHE A 133 3.38 -23.16 8.06
N LEU A 134 4.51 -23.73 7.61
CA LEU A 134 4.66 -24.23 6.23
C LEU A 134 3.73 -25.41 5.94
N ALA A 135 3.59 -26.35 6.88
CA ALA A 135 2.64 -27.45 6.77
C ALA A 135 1.21 -26.92 6.59
N ALA A 136 0.80 -25.95 7.40
CA ALA A 136 -0.51 -25.33 7.28
C ALA A 136 -0.75 -24.64 5.92
N LEU A 137 0.26 -23.95 5.36
CA LEU A 137 0.17 -23.37 4.01
C LEU A 137 0.10 -24.46 2.92
N THR A 138 0.86 -25.55 3.07
CA THR A 138 0.88 -26.71 2.15
C THR A 138 -0.43 -27.49 2.18
N GLU A 139 -1.12 -27.51 3.32
CA GLU A 139 -2.49 -28.02 3.49
C GLU A 139 -3.56 -26.99 3.06
N GLY A 140 -3.17 -25.84 2.49
CA GLY A 140 -4.07 -24.78 2.05
C GLY A 140 -4.80 -24.02 3.18
N ARG A 141 -4.47 -24.28 4.45
CA ARG A 141 -5.11 -23.65 5.62
C ARG A 141 -4.66 -22.19 5.78
N PRO A 142 -5.54 -21.26 6.21
CA PRO A 142 -5.23 -19.82 6.33
C PRO A 142 -4.34 -19.51 7.54
N ALA A 143 -3.08 -19.92 7.50
CA ALA A 143 -2.09 -19.68 8.54
C ALA A 143 -1.72 -18.19 8.63
N ARG A 144 -1.94 -17.56 9.79
CA ARG A 144 -1.68 -16.13 10.02
C ARG A 144 -0.59 -15.96 11.08
N ALA A 145 0.50 -15.28 10.73
CA ALA A 145 1.69 -15.17 11.54
C ALA A 145 2.31 -13.76 11.56
N VAL A 146 2.85 -13.39 12.72
CA VAL A 146 3.79 -12.26 12.88
C VAL A 146 5.15 -12.85 13.25
N TRP A 147 6.14 -12.64 12.40
CA TRP A 147 7.46 -13.24 12.46
C TRP A 147 8.52 -12.23 12.86
N SER A 148 9.23 -12.53 13.95
CA SER A 148 10.38 -11.74 14.42
C SER A 148 11.67 -12.47 14.04
N ALA A 149 12.28 -12.02 12.94
CA ALA A 149 13.44 -12.65 12.32
C ALA A 149 14.72 -12.53 13.16
N LEU A 150 15.56 -13.56 13.10
CA LEU A 150 16.84 -13.61 13.80
C LEU A 150 17.86 -12.62 13.20
N PRO A 151 18.85 -12.16 14.00
CA PRO A 151 20.00 -11.44 13.47
C PRO A 151 20.72 -12.27 12.40
N GLY A 152 20.96 -11.67 11.23
CA GLY A 152 21.61 -12.33 10.09
C GLY A 152 20.74 -13.36 9.36
N GLU A 153 19.42 -13.37 9.56
CA GLU A 153 18.51 -14.27 8.84
C GLU A 153 18.37 -13.92 7.36
N ASP A 154 18.32 -14.94 6.50
CA ASP A 154 17.97 -14.73 5.08
C ASP A 154 16.45 -14.77 4.89
N TRP A 155 15.82 -13.67 5.29
CA TRP A 155 14.37 -13.50 5.16
C TRP A 155 13.80 -13.69 3.74
N PRO A 156 14.50 -13.36 2.63
CA PRO A 156 14.00 -13.62 1.28
C PRO A 156 13.76 -15.11 1.03
N ALA A 157 14.66 -15.99 1.46
CA ALA A 157 14.48 -17.44 1.36
C ALA A 157 13.26 -17.91 2.15
N ARG A 158 13.10 -17.44 3.40
CA ARG A 158 11.92 -17.78 4.22
C ARG A 158 10.61 -17.35 3.56
N PHE A 159 10.58 -16.15 2.96
CA PHE A 159 9.42 -15.68 2.18
C PHE A 159 9.18 -16.51 0.91
N ALA A 160 10.24 -16.90 0.20
CA ALA A 160 10.16 -17.72 -1.00
C ALA A 160 9.63 -19.14 -0.71
N GLU A 161 10.00 -19.73 0.41
CA GLU A 161 9.49 -21.03 0.88
C GLU A 161 8.02 -20.95 1.32
N ALA A 162 7.61 -19.89 2.03
CA ALA A 162 6.21 -19.70 2.39
C ALA A 162 5.32 -19.51 1.15
N ALA A 163 5.82 -18.79 0.15
CA ALA A 163 5.20 -18.71 -1.17
C ALA A 163 5.15 -20.11 -1.84
N ALA A 164 6.25 -20.85 -1.87
CA ALA A 164 6.31 -22.20 -2.46
C ALA A 164 5.38 -23.21 -1.78
N ALA A 165 5.27 -23.20 -0.44
CA ALA A 165 4.31 -24.00 0.31
C ALA A 165 2.86 -23.70 -0.10
N THR A 166 2.54 -22.42 -0.30
CA THR A 166 1.24 -21.98 -0.79
C THR A 166 0.97 -22.46 -2.23
N VAL A 167 1.99 -22.40 -3.10
CA VAL A 167 1.91 -22.89 -4.48
C VAL A 167 1.76 -24.42 -4.56
N ARG A 168 2.40 -25.17 -3.65
CA ARG A 168 2.18 -26.63 -3.51
C ARG A 168 0.74 -27.00 -3.15
N ALA A 169 0.01 -26.11 -2.47
CA ALA A 169 -1.42 -26.25 -2.19
C ALA A 169 -2.32 -25.81 -3.36
N GLY A 170 -1.74 -25.52 -4.54
CA GLY A 170 -2.47 -24.98 -5.70
C GLY A 170 -2.91 -23.52 -5.56
N ARG A 171 -2.45 -22.81 -4.52
CA ARG A 171 -2.89 -21.45 -4.18
C ARG A 171 -1.83 -20.40 -4.52
N GLY A 172 -2.27 -19.20 -4.91
CA GLY A 172 -1.36 -18.10 -5.25
C GLY A 172 -0.83 -17.32 -4.04
N ALA A 173 0.22 -16.51 -4.24
CA ALA A 173 0.81 -15.68 -3.18
C ALA A 173 1.15 -14.25 -3.64
N VAL A 174 0.99 -13.28 -2.73
CA VAL A 174 1.41 -11.88 -2.93
C VAL A 174 2.36 -11.45 -1.81
N ALA A 175 3.57 -11.01 -2.15
CA ALA A 175 4.52 -10.47 -1.16
C ALA A 175 4.92 -9.02 -1.45
N VAL A 176 4.92 -8.18 -0.42
CA VAL A 176 5.25 -6.76 -0.51
C VAL A 176 6.48 -6.41 0.33
N VAL A 177 7.38 -5.63 -0.25
CA VAL A 177 8.62 -5.12 0.39
C VAL A 177 8.67 -3.59 0.29
N ALA A 178 9.52 -2.96 1.09
CA ALA A 178 9.62 -1.50 1.13
C ALA A 178 10.26 -0.90 -0.14
N ASP A 179 11.44 -1.40 -0.54
CA ASP A 179 12.26 -0.80 -1.60
C ASP A 179 12.64 -1.78 -2.74
N ALA A 180 13.42 -1.29 -3.71
CA ALA A 180 13.88 -2.08 -4.85
C ALA A 180 15.00 -3.09 -4.48
N ARG A 181 15.83 -2.79 -3.48
CA ARG A 181 16.96 -3.65 -3.08
C ARG A 181 16.45 -4.93 -2.40
N ASP A 182 15.48 -4.80 -1.52
CA ASP A 182 14.85 -5.95 -0.88
C ASP A 182 13.89 -6.68 -1.86
N LEU A 183 13.39 -6.00 -2.89
CA LEU A 183 12.68 -6.67 -4.00
C LEU A 183 13.61 -7.52 -4.86
N ASP A 184 14.77 -7.00 -5.27
CA ASP A 184 15.77 -7.74 -6.05
C ASP A 184 16.26 -8.98 -5.30
N ARG A 185 16.37 -8.90 -3.96
CA ARG A 185 16.69 -10.06 -3.08
C ARG A 185 15.57 -11.10 -3.05
N LEU A 186 14.32 -10.67 -2.96
CA LEU A 186 13.15 -11.57 -2.95
C LEU A 186 12.91 -12.21 -4.32
N ASP A 187 13.13 -11.47 -5.41
CA ASP A 187 13.07 -11.97 -6.79
C ASP A 187 14.14 -13.04 -7.05
N ALA A 188 15.37 -12.85 -6.54
CA ALA A 188 16.44 -13.84 -6.59
C ALA A 188 16.12 -15.10 -5.76
N ALA A 189 15.58 -14.94 -4.54
CA ALA A 189 15.20 -16.07 -3.69
C ALA A 189 14.05 -16.89 -4.28
N LEU A 190 13.03 -16.23 -4.85
CA LEU A 190 11.95 -16.91 -5.57
C LEU A 190 12.45 -17.61 -6.84
N SER A 191 13.36 -16.99 -7.58
CA SER A 191 14.00 -17.63 -8.74
C SER A 191 14.77 -18.90 -8.37
N ALA A 192 15.36 -18.96 -7.16
CA ALA A 192 16.08 -20.12 -6.65
C ALA A 192 15.15 -21.23 -6.12
N VAL A 193 14.02 -20.87 -5.51
CA VAL A 193 13.08 -21.85 -4.90
C VAL A 193 12.03 -22.36 -5.89
N LEU A 194 11.40 -21.47 -6.68
CA LEU A 194 10.33 -21.83 -7.63
C LEU A 194 10.87 -22.12 -9.04
N GLY A 195 12.07 -21.65 -9.36
CA GLY A 195 12.59 -21.61 -10.72
C GLY A 195 12.10 -20.41 -11.54
N PRO A 196 12.66 -20.20 -12.74
CA PRO A 196 12.35 -19.05 -13.57
C PRO A 196 10.90 -19.05 -14.08
N GLY A 197 10.30 -17.87 -14.21
CA GLY A 197 8.98 -17.68 -14.79
C GLY A 197 7.79 -18.08 -13.91
N ARG A 198 8.01 -18.43 -12.63
CA ARG A 198 6.93 -18.78 -11.67
C ARG A 198 6.43 -17.62 -10.83
N HIS A 199 7.12 -16.49 -10.88
CA HIS A 199 6.73 -15.25 -10.22
C HIS A 199 6.98 -14.04 -11.12
N VAL A 200 6.42 -12.88 -10.76
CA VAL A 200 6.80 -11.58 -11.36
C VAL A 200 7.03 -10.52 -10.30
N ALA A 201 8.03 -9.68 -10.52
CA ALA A 201 8.26 -8.46 -9.76
C ALA A 201 7.46 -7.27 -10.35
N LEU A 202 6.74 -6.55 -9.48
CA LEU A 202 6.02 -5.32 -9.78
C LEU A 202 6.64 -4.14 -9.00
N SER A 203 7.41 -3.31 -9.71
CA SER A 203 7.99 -2.08 -9.15
C SER A 203 7.70 -0.87 -10.04
N ALA A 204 7.63 0.31 -9.42
CA ALA A 204 7.60 1.59 -10.13
C ALA A 204 8.91 1.90 -10.87
N ALA A 205 10.02 1.24 -10.53
CA ALA A 205 11.29 1.34 -11.25
C ALA A 205 11.27 0.60 -12.61
N LEU A 206 10.33 -0.33 -12.81
CA LEU A 206 10.14 -0.99 -14.11
C LEU A 206 9.46 -0.02 -15.09
N GLY A 207 10.11 0.22 -16.22
CA GLY A 207 9.54 1.04 -17.31
C GLY A 207 8.15 0.52 -17.74
N PRO A 208 7.22 1.40 -18.19
CA PRO A 208 5.80 1.08 -18.28
C PRO A 208 5.44 -0.21 -19.01
N ALA A 209 6.11 -0.51 -20.13
CA ALA A 209 5.91 -1.74 -20.89
C ALA A 209 6.28 -3.02 -20.11
N LYS A 210 7.35 -2.99 -19.29
CA LYS A 210 7.75 -4.12 -18.43
C LYS A 210 6.74 -4.32 -17.30
N ARG A 211 6.39 -3.23 -16.58
CA ARG A 211 5.40 -3.27 -15.49
C ARG A 211 4.04 -3.77 -15.98
N TYR A 212 3.58 -3.30 -17.15
CA TYR A 212 2.29 -3.73 -17.71
C TYR A 212 2.32 -5.19 -18.19
N ARG A 213 3.43 -5.68 -18.76
CA ARG A 213 3.58 -7.10 -19.11
C ARG A 213 3.53 -8.00 -17.87
N ALA A 214 4.25 -7.65 -16.81
CA ALA A 214 4.24 -8.38 -15.55
C ALA A 214 2.82 -8.39 -14.93
N PHE A 215 2.11 -7.25 -14.96
CA PHE A 215 0.73 -7.17 -14.51
C PHE A 215 -0.23 -8.06 -15.34
N LEU A 216 -0.10 -8.10 -16.66
CA LEU A 216 -0.91 -8.99 -17.51
C LEU A 216 -0.55 -10.48 -17.32
N ALA A 217 0.70 -10.83 -17.01
CA ALA A 217 1.05 -12.20 -16.64
C ALA A 217 0.29 -12.63 -15.37
N ALA A 218 0.24 -11.77 -14.36
CA ALA A 218 -0.51 -12.00 -13.13
C ALA A 218 -2.03 -12.02 -13.36
N SER A 219 -2.60 -11.03 -14.07
CA SER A 219 -4.06 -10.94 -14.30
C SER A 219 -4.62 -12.03 -15.20
N ARG A 220 -3.79 -12.62 -16.07
CA ARG A 220 -4.10 -13.81 -16.89
C ARG A 220 -3.76 -15.14 -16.19
N GLY A 221 -3.48 -15.13 -14.88
CA GLY A 221 -3.21 -16.34 -14.08
C GLY A 221 -1.91 -17.08 -14.38
N ARG A 222 -1.00 -16.48 -15.17
CA ARG A 222 0.22 -17.15 -15.69
C ARG A 222 1.37 -17.24 -14.70
N VAL A 223 1.22 -16.66 -13.51
CA VAL A 223 2.17 -16.80 -12.41
C VAL A 223 1.39 -16.92 -11.11
N PRO A 224 1.60 -17.97 -10.29
CA PRO A 224 0.92 -18.09 -9.01
C PRO A 224 1.45 -17.07 -7.98
N VAL A 225 2.65 -16.51 -8.17
CA VAL A 225 3.26 -15.60 -7.20
C VAL A 225 3.53 -14.22 -7.81
N VAL A 226 3.16 -13.17 -7.08
CA VAL A 226 3.52 -11.79 -7.42
C VAL A 226 4.25 -11.14 -6.25
N VAL A 227 5.38 -10.51 -6.55
CA VAL A 227 6.13 -9.73 -5.56
C VAL A 227 6.30 -8.29 -6.02
N GLY A 228 6.56 -7.37 -5.09
CA GLY A 228 6.81 -5.98 -5.49
C GLY A 228 6.96 -5.01 -4.33
N THR A 229 7.19 -3.75 -4.67
CA THR A 229 7.03 -2.66 -3.70
C THR A 229 5.55 -2.33 -3.52
N ARG A 230 5.20 -1.62 -2.44
CA ARG A 230 3.86 -1.18 -1.99
C ARG A 230 2.67 -1.47 -2.93
N ALA A 231 2.65 -0.91 -4.14
CA ALA A 231 1.55 -1.07 -5.11
C ALA A 231 1.19 -2.53 -5.47
N ALA A 232 2.10 -3.49 -5.28
CA ALA A 232 1.83 -4.92 -5.46
C ALA A 232 0.78 -5.49 -4.47
N MET A 233 0.42 -4.76 -3.41
CA MET A 233 -0.69 -5.13 -2.51
C MET A 233 -2.02 -5.40 -3.22
N PHE A 234 -2.25 -4.74 -4.37
CA PHE A 234 -3.42 -4.90 -5.23
C PHE A 234 -3.21 -5.85 -6.43
N ALA A 235 -2.06 -6.52 -6.55
CA ALA A 235 -1.78 -7.35 -7.72
C ALA A 235 -2.78 -8.52 -7.83
N PRO A 236 -3.44 -8.72 -8.98
CA PRO A 236 -4.36 -9.84 -9.16
C PRO A 236 -3.59 -11.16 -9.10
N VAL A 237 -4.09 -12.13 -8.32
CA VAL A 237 -3.51 -13.46 -8.15
C VAL A 237 -4.66 -14.46 -7.99
N THR A 238 -4.66 -15.50 -8.81
CA THR A 238 -5.66 -16.58 -8.77
C THR A 238 -5.53 -17.37 -7.46
N ASP A 239 -6.66 -17.73 -6.85
CA ASP A 239 -6.77 -18.57 -5.65
C ASP A 239 -5.80 -18.22 -4.51
N LEU A 240 -5.66 -16.91 -4.24
CA LEU A 240 -4.76 -16.34 -3.24
C LEU A 240 -4.82 -17.09 -1.89
N GLY A 241 -3.71 -17.71 -1.51
CA GLY A 241 -3.51 -18.45 -0.26
C GLY A 241 -2.58 -17.78 0.73
N LEU A 242 -1.72 -16.85 0.31
CA LEU A 242 -0.81 -16.11 1.20
C LEU A 242 -0.68 -14.64 0.79
N VAL A 243 -0.84 -13.75 1.76
CA VAL A 243 -0.25 -12.41 1.71
C VAL A 243 0.99 -12.35 2.61
N ALA A 244 2.05 -11.72 2.15
CA ALA A 244 3.26 -11.52 2.93
C ALA A 244 3.74 -10.07 2.86
N LEU A 245 4.33 -9.55 3.93
CA LEU A 245 4.93 -8.22 3.94
C LEU A 245 6.19 -8.19 4.81
N TRP A 246 7.26 -7.64 4.26
CA TRP A 246 8.53 -7.44 4.96
C TRP A 246 8.67 -6.02 5.50
N ASP A 247 9.10 -5.93 6.76
CA ASP A 247 9.27 -4.74 7.60
C ASP A 247 8.07 -3.80 7.59
N ASP A 248 7.01 -4.16 8.33
CA ASP A 248 5.75 -3.41 8.37
C ASP A 248 5.84 -2.06 9.10
N GLY A 249 7.03 -1.71 9.60
CA GLY A 249 7.36 -0.40 10.18
C GLY A 249 8.00 0.59 9.20
N ASP A 250 8.29 0.21 7.95
CA ASP A 250 8.88 1.13 6.97
C ASP A 250 7.83 2.09 6.37
N ASP A 251 8.10 3.41 6.45
CA ASP A 251 7.24 4.49 5.94
C ASP A 251 6.92 4.34 4.43
N LEU A 252 7.75 3.65 3.64
CA LEU A 252 7.53 3.38 2.22
C LEU A 252 6.30 2.50 1.96
N HIS A 253 5.76 1.81 2.96
CA HIS A 253 4.51 1.03 2.85
C HIS A 253 3.25 1.91 2.83
N ALA A 254 3.32 3.19 3.19
CA ALA A 254 2.23 4.15 3.02
C ALA A 254 2.23 4.77 1.61
N ASP A 255 1.08 4.84 0.92
CA ASP A 255 1.01 5.58 -0.35
C ASP A 255 0.83 7.09 -0.12
N PRO A 256 1.62 7.96 -0.78
CA PRO A 256 1.49 9.42 -0.67
C PRO A 256 0.34 10.00 -1.51
N ARG A 257 -0.48 9.16 -2.15
CA ARG A 257 -1.73 9.58 -2.82
C ARG A 257 -2.94 9.19 -2.00
N ALA A 258 -4.00 10.00 -2.06
CA ALA A 258 -5.29 9.65 -1.49
C ALA A 258 -5.78 8.27 -2.00
N PRO A 259 -6.39 7.43 -1.14
CA PRO A 259 -6.76 7.71 0.25
C PRO A 259 -5.68 7.35 1.30
N TYR A 260 -4.40 7.37 0.91
CA TYR A 260 -3.22 7.06 1.74
C TYR A 260 -3.21 5.65 2.35
N PRO A 261 -3.53 4.59 1.57
CA PRO A 261 -3.52 3.22 2.08
C PRO A 261 -2.10 2.77 2.49
N HIS A 262 -2.02 1.99 3.57
CA HIS A 262 -0.80 1.35 4.04
C HIS A 262 -0.80 -0.13 3.64
N ALA A 263 0.31 -0.65 3.10
CA ALA A 263 0.36 -2.00 2.52
C ALA A 263 -0.08 -3.11 3.48
N ARG A 264 0.34 -3.06 4.75
CA ARG A 264 -0.17 -3.96 5.80
C ARG A 264 -1.70 -3.99 5.84
N GLU A 265 -2.36 -2.84 5.95
CA GLU A 265 -3.82 -2.77 6.10
C GLU A 265 -4.56 -3.30 4.88
N VAL A 266 -4.04 -3.05 3.67
CA VAL A 266 -4.59 -3.59 2.42
C VAL A 266 -4.45 -5.11 2.37
N LEU A 267 -3.26 -5.64 2.69
CA LEU A 267 -3.01 -7.09 2.69
C LEU A 267 -3.80 -7.82 3.79
N LEU A 268 -3.89 -7.28 5.00
CA LEU A 268 -4.72 -7.84 6.08
C LEU A 268 -6.21 -7.85 5.70
N THR A 269 -6.70 -6.76 5.08
CA THR A 269 -8.07 -6.70 4.53
C THR A 269 -8.27 -7.77 3.45
N ARG A 270 -7.30 -7.91 2.54
CA ARG A 270 -7.30 -8.93 1.48
C ARG A 270 -7.34 -10.35 2.03
N ALA A 271 -6.51 -10.67 3.03
CA ALA A 271 -6.50 -11.97 3.70
C ALA A 271 -7.81 -12.30 4.43
N GLN A 272 -8.52 -11.27 4.92
CA GLN A 272 -9.85 -11.44 5.50
C GLN A 272 -10.96 -11.61 4.46
N LEU A 273 -10.86 -10.96 3.29
CA LEU A 273 -11.81 -11.10 2.18
C LEU A 273 -11.65 -12.41 1.38
N THR A 274 -10.47 -13.02 1.39
CA THR A 274 -10.12 -14.20 0.56
C THR A 274 -9.97 -15.50 1.35
N GLY A 275 -9.89 -15.45 2.68
CA GLY A 275 -9.49 -16.62 3.46
C GLY A 275 -8.06 -17.07 3.15
N ALA A 276 -7.15 -16.11 2.91
CA ALA A 276 -5.72 -16.36 2.79
C ALA A 276 -5.04 -16.38 4.17
N GLY A 277 -3.90 -17.08 4.24
CA GLY A 277 -2.90 -16.89 5.26
C GLY A 277 -2.19 -15.53 5.15
N ALA A 278 -1.47 -15.16 6.20
CA ALA A 278 -0.76 -13.88 6.28
C ALA A 278 0.60 -14.05 6.98
N LEU A 279 1.64 -13.39 6.47
CA LEU A 279 2.96 -13.32 7.09
C LEU A 279 3.44 -11.87 7.17
N LEU A 280 3.45 -11.28 8.36
CA LEU A 280 4.18 -10.02 8.61
C LEU A 280 5.56 -10.36 9.19
N GLY A 281 6.63 -10.14 8.43
CA GLY A 281 8.00 -10.44 8.85
C GLY A 281 8.83 -9.18 9.08
N GLY A 282 9.65 -9.16 10.13
CA GLY A 282 10.61 -8.08 10.37
C GLY A 282 11.64 -8.41 11.45
N TYR A 283 12.72 -7.63 11.52
CA TYR A 283 13.68 -7.71 12.64
C TYR A 283 13.16 -7.04 13.92
N ALA A 284 12.20 -6.12 13.78
CA ALA A 284 11.45 -5.50 14.86
C ALA A 284 9.96 -5.83 14.70
N ARG A 285 9.17 -5.56 15.75
CA ARG A 285 7.72 -5.69 15.74
C ARG A 285 7.09 -4.32 15.96
N THR A 286 6.17 -3.93 15.09
CA THR A 286 5.37 -2.70 15.22
C THR A 286 4.31 -2.84 16.32
N GLY A 287 3.66 -1.74 16.70
CA GLY A 287 2.52 -1.79 17.61
C GLY A 287 1.31 -2.50 16.97
N GLU A 288 1.16 -2.34 15.66
CA GLU A 288 0.12 -2.90 14.82
C GLU A 288 0.29 -4.43 14.69
N ALA A 289 1.50 -4.91 14.40
CA ALA A 289 1.79 -6.35 14.37
C ALA A 289 1.67 -6.98 15.78
N GLN A 290 2.03 -6.27 16.85
CA GLN A 290 1.78 -6.73 18.22
C GLN A 290 0.27 -6.82 18.53
N LEU A 291 -0.56 -5.88 18.06
CA LEU A 291 -2.01 -5.93 18.22
C LEU A 291 -2.65 -7.16 17.54
N LEU A 292 -2.11 -7.62 16.41
CA LEU A 292 -2.58 -8.87 15.76
C LEU A 292 -2.31 -10.12 16.61
N LEU A 293 -1.29 -10.10 17.46
CA LEU A 293 -1.01 -11.18 18.41
C LEU A 293 -1.90 -11.08 19.65
N GLU A 294 -2.07 -9.88 20.21
CA GLU A 294 -2.91 -9.64 21.40
C GLU A 294 -4.40 -9.89 21.15
N THR A 295 -4.87 -9.65 19.91
CA THR A 295 -6.22 -10.03 19.46
C THR A 295 -6.35 -11.50 19.03
N GLY A 296 -5.24 -12.23 18.96
CA GLY A 296 -5.19 -13.62 18.50
C GLY A 296 -5.45 -13.83 17.01
N TRP A 297 -5.53 -12.76 16.21
CA TRP A 297 -5.74 -12.80 14.75
C TRP A 297 -4.58 -13.47 14.00
N ALA A 298 -3.36 -13.35 14.54
CA ALA A 298 -2.16 -14.06 14.11
C ALA A 298 -1.49 -14.81 15.27
N LYS A 299 -0.58 -15.73 14.95
CA LYS A 299 0.33 -16.39 15.90
C LYS A 299 1.73 -15.80 15.83
N GLU A 300 2.45 -15.88 16.94
CA GLU A 300 3.83 -15.40 17.03
C GLU A 300 4.78 -16.47 16.47
N ILE A 301 5.65 -16.08 15.53
CA ILE A 301 6.82 -16.86 15.15
C ILE A 301 8.06 -16.13 15.67
N VAL A 302 8.72 -16.70 16.66
CA VAL A 302 9.94 -16.17 17.27
C VAL A 302 10.84 -17.32 17.69
N ALA A 303 12.15 -17.17 17.43
CA ALA A 303 13.10 -18.22 17.76
C ALA A 303 13.31 -18.33 19.28
N PRO A 304 13.64 -19.53 19.80
CA PRO A 304 14.02 -19.71 21.21
C PRO A 304 15.10 -18.71 21.63
N ARG A 305 15.00 -18.23 22.88
CA ARG A 305 15.89 -17.18 23.41
C ARG A 305 17.38 -17.54 23.33
N GLU A 306 17.69 -18.83 23.34
CA GLU A 306 19.04 -19.37 23.23
C GLU A 306 19.55 -19.30 21.79
N THR A 307 18.76 -19.72 20.80
CA THR A 307 19.02 -19.50 19.37
C THR A 307 19.25 -18.02 19.06
N ALA A 308 18.40 -17.14 19.59
CA ALA A 308 18.53 -15.69 19.44
C ALA A 308 19.84 -15.17 20.06
N ARG A 309 20.19 -15.60 21.27
CA ARG A 309 21.47 -15.26 21.93
C ARG A 309 22.68 -15.79 21.17
N ALA A 310 22.58 -16.95 20.54
CA ALA A 310 23.67 -17.57 19.78
C ALA A 310 23.94 -16.83 18.46
N ARG A 311 22.90 -16.44 17.72
CA ARG A 311 23.03 -15.63 16.49
C ARG A 311 23.30 -14.14 16.73
N THR A 312 23.09 -13.61 17.95
CA THR A 312 23.31 -12.19 18.26
C THR A 312 24.81 -11.85 18.21
N PRO A 313 25.25 -10.89 17.37
CA PRO A 313 26.66 -10.49 17.31
C PRO A 313 27.19 -9.96 18.64
N ARG A 314 28.30 -10.52 19.13
CA ARG A 314 28.93 -10.11 20.39
C ARG A 314 29.80 -8.86 20.19
N SER A 315 29.23 -7.68 20.47
CA SER A 315 30.00 -6.43 20.46
C SER A 315 30.92 -6.33 21.69
N ALA A 316 32.13 -6.88 21.59
CA ALA A 316 33.22 -6.57 22.51
C ALA A 316 33.80 -5.16 22.20
N PRO A 317 34.25 -4.39 23.21
CA PRO A 317 35.10 -3.24 22.95
C PRO A 317 36.43 -3.70 22.34
N PRO A 318 37.04 -2.94 21.41
CA PRO A 318 38.34 -3.29 20.85
C PRO A 318 39.40 -3.36 21.96
N ALA A 319 40.24 -4.40 21.93
CA ALA A 319 41.21 -4.71 22.97
C ALA A 319 42.47 -3.82 22.93
N THR A 320 42.29 -2.50 22.99
CA THR A 320 43.38 -1.52 22.93
C THR A 320 43.67 -0.90 24.30
N THR A 321 44.56 -1.56 25.05
CA THR A 321 45.66 -0.93 25.80
C THR A 321 45.47 0.46 26.46
N ARG A 322 44.37 0.65 27.20
CA ARG A 322 44.45 1.28 28.53
C ARG A 322 43.24 0.96 29.39
N SER A 323 43.49 0.79 30.69
CA SER A 323 42.46 0.63 31.70
C SER A 323 41.63 1.90 31.83
N TRP A 324 40.47 1.93 31.17
CA TRP A 324 39.31 2.60 31.77
C TRP A 324 38.93 1.77 33.00
N PRO A 325 39.01 2.32 34.23
CA PRO A 325 38.52 1.60 35.40
C PRO A 325 37.05 1.27 35.16
N ALA A 326 36.67 0.02 35.43
CA ALA A 326 35.27 -0.40 35.35
C ALA A 326 34.47 0.36 36.40
N THR A 327 33.96 1.53 36.01
CA THR A 327 33.10 2.37 36.83
C THR A 327 31.76 1.66 36.97
N ARG A 328 31.72 0.72 37.92
CA ARG A 328 30.53 0.18 38.57
C ARG A 328 29.59 1.36 38.80
N ARG A 329 28.60 1.55 37.92
CA ARG A 329 27.67 2.69 38.02
C ARG A 329 27.04 2.63 39.40
N PRO A 330 27.32 3.57 40.31
CA PRO A 330 26.61 3.60 41.58
C PRO A 330 25.14 3.79 41.24
N ARG A 331 24.25 3.06 41.91
CA ARG A 331 22.80 3.28 41.77
C ARG A 331 22.50 4.72 42.18
N ARG A 332 22.42 5.64 41.23
CA ARG A 332 22.13 7.06 41.47
C ARG A 332 20.71 7.22 42.00
N ARG A 333 20.56 7.06 43.32
CA ARG A 333 19.57 7.83 44.09
C ARG A 333 19.82 9.31 43.77
N GLY A 334 18.75 10.06 43.54
CA GLY A 334 18.84 11.41 42.99
C GLY A 334 19.20 12.47 44.04
N CYS A 335 20.02 13.44 43.63
CA CYS A 335 20.14 14.75 44.28
C CYS A 335 20.08 15.83 43.19
N HIS A 336 19.29 16.88 43.42
CA HIS A 336 19.28 18.08 42.60
C HIS A 336 20.26 19.12 43.16
N ARG A 337 21.12 19.70 42.32
CA ARG A 337 21.52 21.12 42.35
C ARG A 337 22.25 21.52 41.07
N SER A 338 22.43 22.82 40.89
CA SER A 338 22.57 23.47 39.58
C SER A 338 24.05 23.84 39.23
N PRO A 339 24.38 24.89 38.46
CA PRO A 339 24.93 24.65 37.13
C PRO A 339 26.37 25.17 36.92
N GLY A 340 27.29 24.28 36.53
CA GLY A 340 28.64 24.64 36.06
C GLY A 340 28.77 24.51 34.54
N ARG A 341 29.41 25.48 33.88
CA ARG A 341 29.56 25.55 32.41
C ARG A 341 31.03 25.51 31.98
N PRO A 342 31.49 24.45 31.29
CA PRO A 342 32.71 24.49 30.47
C PRO A 342 32.39 24.80 28.98
N PRO A 343 33.39 25.22 28.17
CA PRO A 343 33.25 25.56 26.76
C PRO A 343 33.54 24.37 25.82
N GLY A 344 33.59 24.61 24.49
CA GLY A 344 34.42 23.81 23.58
C GLY A 344 33.71 22.74 22.74
N ARG A 345 33.22 23.15 21.57
CA ARG A 345 32.80 22.34 20.39
C ARG A 345 33.48 20.96 20.22
N ARG A 346 32.70 19.86 20.19
CA ARG A 346 32.62 18.84 19.09
C ARG A 346 31.78 17.61 19.48
N SER A 347 30.46 17.64 19.20
CA SER A 347 29.57 16.48 18.92
C SER A 347 28.10 16.90 18.98
N ARG A 348 27.49 17.22 17.81
CA ARG A 348 26.03 17.44 17.69
C ARG A 348 25.41 16.45 16.69
N ALA A 349 25.41 15.18 17.09
CA ALA A 349 24.58 14.13 16.53
C ALA A 349 24.08 13.22 17.67
N ALA A 350 23.09 12.37 17.41
CA ALA A 350 22.64 11.29 18.31
C ALA A 350 22.15 11.66 19.74
N ARG A 351 21.67 12.89 20.01
CA ARG A 351 21.04 13.27 21.31
C ARG A 351 19.79 14.15 21.21
N ARG A 352 18.85 13.85 20.28
CA ARG A 352 17.58 14.62 20.17
C ARG A 352 16.26 13.82 20.08
N CYS A 353 16.26 12.49 20.05
CA CYS A 353 15.04 11.69 19.86
C CYS A 353 14.55 10.88 21.09
N TRP A 354 15.18 11.02 22.27
CA TRP A 354 14.96 10.10 23.41
C TRP A 354 14.39 10.75 24.70
N TYR A 355 13.61 11.83 24.57
CA TYR A 355 12.89 12.45 25.69
C TYR A 355 11.53 13.04 25.27
N ARG A 356 10.54 12.19 24.92
CA ARG A 356 9.13 12.63 24.85
C ARG A 356 8.05 11.56 25.13
N SER A 357 8.32 10.63 26.05
CA SER A 357 7.34 9.61 26.47
C SER A 357 7.45 9.27 27.97
N ARG A 358 7.02 10.21 28.83
CA ARG A 358 6.74 9.96 30.25
C ARG A 358 5.46 10.68 30.70
N ALA A 359 4.32 10.06 30.41
CA ALA A 359 3.07 10.29 31.10
C ALA A 359 2.62 8.94 31.67
N ALA A 360 2.87 8.70 32.96
CA ALA A 360 2.50 7.45 33.61
C ALA A 360 1.06 7.56 34.11
N ALA A 361 0.13 6.85 33.44
CA ALA A 361 -1.24 6.72 33.90
C ALA A 361 -1.29 5.81 35.15
N THR A 362 -1.66 6.36 36.30
CA THR A 362 -1.71 5.63 37.57
C THR A 362 -2.99 4.81 37.69
N CYS A 363 -2.92 3.55 37.27
CA CYS A 363 -4.02 2.59 37.43
C CYS A 363 -4.33 2.33 38.92
N ARG A 364 -5.51 2.75 39.39
CA ARG A 364 -5.93 2.57 40.79
C ARG A 364 -6.52 1.18 41.04
N ARG A 365 -5.71 0.12 41.01
CA ARG A 365 -6.14 -1.23 41.48
C ARG A 365 -5.13 -2.04 42.29
N TRP A 366 -3.96 -1.48 42.62
CA TRP A 366 -3.00 -2.11 43.54
C TRP A 366 -2.71 -1.19 44.73
N ARG A 367 -2.80 -1.75 45.95
CA ARG A 367 -2.30 -1.12 47.17
C ARG A 367 -1.00 -1.80 47.59
N ALA A 368 -0.01 -1.00 47.94
CA ALA A 368 1.07 -1.37 48.86
C ALA A 368 1.08 -0.29 49.97
N PRO A 369 1.50 -0.61 51.20
CA PRO A 369 1.39 0.31 52.33
C PRO A 369 2.43 1.44 52.29
N ASP A 370 2.22 2.42 53.19
CA ASP A 370 3.20 3.38 53.72
C ASP A 370 3.85 4.41 52.76
N ALA A 371 3.08 5.45 52.43
CA ALA A 371 3.63 6.79 52.15
C ALA A 371 2.60 7.90 52.51
N ALA A 372 3.02 8.88 53.31
CA ALA A 372 2.18 10.02 53.69
C ALA A 372 2.07 11.09 52.57
N PRO A 373 0.95 11.83 52.46
CA PRO A 373 0.74 12.77 51.35
C PRO A 373 1.37 14.16 51.60
N PRO A 374 2.04 14.76 50.58
CA PRO A 374 2.39 16.17 50.62
C PRO A 374 1.15 17.07 50.43
N ARG A 375 1.20 18.28 51.01
CA ARG A 375 0.07 19.24 51.01
C ARG A 375 -0.24 19.81 49.62
N ALA A 376 -1.50 20.20 49.43
CA ALA A 376 -2.00 20.74 48.17
C ALA A 376 -1.51 22.17 47.87
N ALA A 377 -1.35 22.47 46.58
CA ALA A 377 -1.28 23.84 46.03
C ALA A 377 -2.36 23.98 44.94
N ARG A 378 -3.12 25.08 44.97
CA ARG A 378 -4.23 25.34 44.04
C ARG A 378 -3.77 26.18 42.85
N THR A 379 -4.04 25.72 41.63
CA THR A 379 -4.20 26.57 40.44
C THR A 379 -5.41 26.11 39.63
N ALA A 380 -6.11 27.06 39.00
CA ALA A 380 -7.42 26.86 38.37
C ALA A 380 -7.28 26.46 36.87
N PRO A 381 -8.35 25.97 36.21
CA PRO A 381 -8.22 25.21 34.97
C PRO A 381 -8.21 26.06 33.69
N ALA A 382 -7.38 25.65 32.72
CA ALA A 382 -7.55 26.01 31.32
C ALA A 382 -8.45 24.97 30.63
N ARG A 383 -9.55 25.40 30.01
CA ARG A 383 -10.49 24.52 29.28
C ARG A 383 -9.98 24.23 27.88
N TRP A 384 -10.08 22.97 27.44
CA TRP A 384 -10.11 22.61 26.02
C TRP A 384 -11.26 21.62 25.80
N HIS A 385 -12.11 21.92 24.83
CA HIS A 385 -13.32 21.13 24.54
C HIS A 385 -12.99 20.02 23.55
N CYS A 386 -13.37 18.78 23.87
CA CYS A 386 -13.42 17.67 22.93
C CYS A 386 -14.84 17.58 22.35
N ALA A 387 -14.98 17.30 21.05
CA ALA A 387 -16.26 17.32 20.36
C ALA A 387 -16.92 15.93 20.28
N ARG A 388 -18.27 15.91 20.43
CA ARG A 388 -19.19 14.77 20.19
C ARG A 388 -19.24 13.67 21.29
N HIS A 389 -19.96 14.03 22.35
CA HIS A 389 -20.90 13.21 23.12
C HIS A 389 -21.12 11.71 22.77
N THR A 390 -20.94 10.85 23.77
CA THR A 390 -22.04 10.07 24.39
C THR A 390 -21.73 9.81 25.86
N PRO A 391 -22.69 9.95 26.81
CA PRO A 391 -22.46 9.62 28.21
C PRO A 391 -22.71 8.14 28.51
N CYS A 392 -21.87 7.53 29.36
CA CYS A 392 -22.16 6.23 29.98
C CYS A 392 -22.95 6.45 31.29
N PRO A 393 -23.88 5.54 31.66
CA PRO A 393 -24.71 5.70 32.86
C PRO A 393 -23.91 5.51 34.15
N ALA A 394 -24.34 6.18 35.22
CA ALA A 394 -23.83 5.93 36.57
C ALA A 394 -24.39 4.61 37.12
N ALA A 395 -23.56 3.84 37.81
CA ALA A 395 -23.98 2.60 38.46
C ALA A 395 -24.73 2.89 39.76
N SER A 396 -26.00 2.49 39.84
CA SER A 396 -26.78 2.39 41.08
C SER A 396 -26.67 0.98 41.67
N GLY A 397 -26.59 0.88 43.00
CA GLY A 397 -26.69 -0.39 43.72
C GLY A 397 -28.14 -0.88 43.78
N ALA A 398 -28.34 -2.20 43.85
CA ALA A 398 -29.66 -2.82 43.83
C ALA A 398 -30.25 -3.02 45.23
N ALA A 399 -31.57 -2.82 45.36
CA ALA A 399 -32.39 -3.36 46.45
C ALA A 399 -33.89 -3.40 46.06
N ALA A 400 -34.54 -4.54 46.33
CA ALA A 400 -35.99 -4.76 46.41
C ALA A 400 -36.90 -4.56 45.15
N SER A 401 -38.06 -5.24 45.23
CA SER A 401 -39.18 -5.30 44.27
C SER A 401 -40.47 -5.62 45.08
N PRO A 402 -41.69 -5.70 44.51
CA PRO A 402 -42.20 -5.23 43.20
C PRO A 402 -43.15 -4.03 43.49
N PRO A 403 -44.50 -3.97 43.27
CA PRO A 403 -45.40 -4.62 42.30
C PRO A 403 -46.46 -3.69 41.61
N ARG A 404 -47.28 -4.34 40.76
CA ARG A 404 -48.60 -3.94 40.20
C ARG A 404 -48.66 -2.95 39.01
N THR A 405 -49.40 -3.45 38.03
CA THR A 405 -49.87 -2.91 36.74
C THR A 405 -51.32 -2.36 36.87
N PRO A 406 -52.03 -1.97 35.79
CA PRO A 406 -51.65 -1.13 34.63
C PRO A 406 -52.69 -0.02 34.32
N ALA A 407 -52.36 0.94 33.44
CA ALA A 407 -53.35 1.79 32.76
C ALA A 407 -52.88 2.23 31.36
N ARG A 408 -53.82 2.63 30.48
CA ARG A 408 -53.60 3.03 29.07
C ARG A 408 -54.37 4.38 28.78
N PRO A 409 -54.57 4.90 27.54
CA PRO A 409 -54.19 6.29 27.24
C PRO A 409 -55.31 7.26 26.81
N ALA A 410 -54.96 8.54 26.71
CA ALA A 410 -55.60 9.58 25.89
C ALA A 410 -54.47 10.35 25.17
N ALA A 411 -54.51 10.70 23.87
CA ALA A 411 -55.48 11.48 23.09
C ALA A 411 -55.44 13.00 23.42
N ALA A 412 -55.53 13.94 22.48
CA ALA A 412 -55.33 13.92 21.02
C ALA A 412 -55.29 15.38 20.49
N ALA A 413 -54.50 15.69 19.44
CA ALA A 413 -54.70 16.89 18.61
C ALA A 413 -53.84 16.86 17.32
N ALA A 414 -54.46 17.12 16.18
CA ALA A 414 -53.80 17.50 14.93
C ALA A 414 -54.78 18.29 14.06
N CYS A 415 -54.33 19.35 13.37
CA CYS A 415 -55.00 19.84 12.16
C CYS A 415 -54.17 20.88 11.37
N ALA A 416 -54.30 20.82 10.05
CA ALA A 416 -54.12 21.89 9.06
C ALA A 416 -55.36 21.78 8.12
N PRO A 417 -55.42 22.33 6.88
CA PRO A 417 -54.67 23.40 6.22
C PRO A 417 -55.62 24.48 5.61
N ARG A 418 -55.13 25.37 4.72
CA ARG A 418 -55.77 25.70 3.40
C ARG A 418 -54.93 26.67 2.54
N SER A 419 -55.43 26.94 1.32
CA SER A 419 -54.68 27.46 0.17
C SER A 419 -55.56 28.22 -0.82
N SER A 420 -55.04 29.23 -1.53
CA SER A 420 -55.60 29.74 -2.80
C SER A 420 -54.62 30.62 -3.61
N ALA A 421 -54.79 30.61 -4.93
CA ALA A 421 -54.25 31.52 -5.96
C ALA A 421 -55.47 32.04 -6.80
N PRO A 422 -55.39 32.71 -7.97
CA PRO A 422 -54.24 33.10 -8.82
C PRO A 422 -54.31 34.56 -9.39
N GLY A 423 -53.38 34.93 -10.29
CA GLY A 423 -53.46 36.15 -11.13
C GLY A 423 -52.12 36.53 -11.81
N ALA A 424 -52.14 37.05 -13.04
CA ALA A 424 -50.93 37.41 -13.83
C ALA A 424 -51.22 38.53 -14.88
N PRO A 425 -50.29 38.86 -15.82
CA PRO A 425 -49.42 40.04 -15.84
C PRO A 425 -49.86 41.12 -16.87
N PRO A 426 -49.09 42.20 -17.17
CA PRO A 426 -48.10 42.13 -18.28
C PRO A 426 -46.95 43.20 -18.28
N ARG A 427 -46.14 43.19 -19.36
CA ARG A 427 -45.17 44.23 -19.87
C ARG A 427 -43.89 44.45 -19.04
N SER A 428 -42.64 44.28 -19.53
CA SER A 428 -41.93 44.56 -20.81
C SER A 428 -41.43 46.00 -20.99
N TRP A 429 -40.10 46.21 -21.09
CA TRP A 429 -39.46 47.31 -21.83
C TRP A 429 -37.98 46.98 -22.14
N ASP A 430 -37.54 47.26 -23.37
CA ASP A 430 -36.15 47.15 -23.85
C ASP A 430 -35.42 48.50 -23.67
N ALA A 431 -34.10 48.49 -23.43
CA ALA A 431 -33.24 49.66 -23.65
C ALA A 431 -31.78 49.26 -23.90
N ARG A 432 -31.04 50.08 -24.66
CA ARG A 432 -29.66 49.83 -25.11
C ARG A 432 -28.75 51.02 -24.76
N PHE A 433 -27.44 50.77 -24.69
CA PHE A 433 -26.24 51.63 -24.95
C PHE A 433 -26.39 53.13 -25.31
N PRO A 434 -25.35 54.02 -25.15
CA PRO A 434 -23.92 53.73 -24.94
C PRO A 434 -23.16 54.63 -23.91
N ALA A 435 -21.83 54.44 -23.89
CA ALA A 435 -20.78 55.10 -23.10
C ALA A 435 -20.56 56.61 -23.30
N SER A 436 -19.81 57.21 -22.36
CA SER A 436 -18.81 58.28 -22.64
C SER A 436 -17.65 58.24 -21.60
N ARG A 437 -16.67 59.17 -21.66
CA ARG A 437 -15.36 59.10 -20.97
C ARG A 437 -15.08 60.31 -20.06
N SER A 438 -14.35 60.11 -18.94
CA SER A 438 -13.41 61.11 -18.39
C SER A 438 -12.49 60.54 -17.27
N ALA A 439 -11.26 61.08 -17.19
CA ALA A 439 -10.21 60.88 -16.16
C ALA A 439 -8.99 61.77 -16.53
N PRO A 440 -7.95 61.98 -15.69
CA PRO A 440 -7.79 61.79 -14.24
C PRO A 440 -7.55 63.17 -13.54
N PRO A 441 -6.76 63.35 -12.44
CA PRO A 441 -5.28 63.21 -12.45
C PRO A 441 -4.60 62.63 -11.18
N ALA A 442 -3.27 62.39 -11.31
CA ALA A 442 -2.13 62.35 -10.36
C ALA A 442 -2.33 62.45 -8.81
N ALA A 443 -1.44 61.93 -7.94
CA ALA A 443 -0.31 60.97 -8.01
C ALA A 443 0.16 60.60 -6.56
N THR A 444 0.98 59.57 -6.33
CA THR A 444 2.44 59.69 -6.06
C THR A 444 3.13 58.30 -5.98
N ARG A 445 4.46 58.26 -6.14
CA ARG A 445 5.37 57.09 -6.26
C ARG A 445 5.71 56.46 -4.87
N CYS A 446 6.52 55.40 -4.68
CA CYS A 446 7.54 54.76 -5.53
C CYS A 446 7.93 53.31 -5.09
N TRP A 447 9.03 52.77 -5.67
CA TRP A 447 9.73 51.49 -5.42
C TRP A 447 9.23 50.26 -6.24
N PRO A 448 10.13 49.35 -6.72
CA PRO A 448 10.37 49.29 -8.17
C PRO A 448 10.28 47.92 -8.87
N ARG A 449 10.38 47.98 -10.22
CA ARG A 449 10.46 46.87 -11.21
C ARG A 449 11.88 46.24 -11.25
N CYS A 450 12.28 45.30 -12.12
CA CYS A 450 11.79 44.70 -13.40
C CYS A 450 12.48 43.31 -13.57
N ARG A 451 12.32 42.42 -14.58
CA ARG A 451 11.81 42.34 -15.98
C ARG A 451 11.05 40.99 -16.13
N THR A 452 9.96 40.74 -16.88
CA THR A 452 9.63 40.83 -18.33
C THR A 452 10.60 40.07 -19.26
N ARG A 453 10.24 39.21 -20.24
CA ARG A 453 8.98 38.73 -20.92
C ARG A 453 9.40 37.50 -21.81
N PRO A 454 8.64 36.99 -22.81
CA PRO A 454 7.30 36.35 -22.89
C PRO A 454 7.39 34.85 -23.38
N PRO A 455 6.30 34.10 -23.68
CA PRO A 455 6.35 32.63 -23.94
C PRO A 455 6.28 32.20 -25.43
N TRP A 456 6.85 31.04 -25.78
CA TRP A 456 6.82 30.41 -27.12
C TRP A 456 6.12 29.02 -27.11
N TRP A 457 5.56 28.62 -28.26
CA TRP A 457 4.80 27.38 -28.47
C TRP A 457 5.66 26.27 -29.09
N TRP A 458 5.26 24.99 -28.96
CA TRP A 458 5.82 23.88 -29.74
C TRP A 458 4.74 23.01 -30.39
N ARG A 459 5.04 22.50 -31.60
CA ARG A 459 4.10 21.81 -32.51
C ARG A 459 4.61 20.39 -32.81
N ARG A 460 3.69 19.44 -33.01
CA ARG A 460 4.03 18.06 -33.46
C ARG A 460 4.53 18.06 -34.91
N GLN A 461 5.51 17.22 -35.22
CA GLN A 461 5.72 16.61 -36.54
C GLN A 461 6.28 15.17 -36.43
N ALA A 462 5.96 14.35 -37.43
CA ALA A 462 6.42 12.99 -37.71
C ALA A 462 5.79 12.56 -39.05
N PRO A 463 6.21 11.46 -39.71
CA PRO A 463 7.56 10.90 -39.86
C PRO A 463 7.92 10.60 -41.35
N SER A 464 9.17 10.23 -41.67
CA SER A 464 9.47 9.51 -42.93
C SER A 464 10.77 8.66 -42.92
N ARG A 465 10.61 7.44 -43.46
CA ARG A 465 11.55 6.54 -44.19
C ARG A 465 13.08 6.56 -43.94
N SER A 466 13.60 5.36 -43.66
CA SER A 466 14.99 4.88 -43.85
C SER A 466 15.14 4.15 -45.22
N PRO A 467 16.30 3.57 -45.61
CA PRO A 467 17.69 3.64 -45.10
C PRO A 467 18.68 4.19 -46.18
N PRO A 468 20.03 4.10 -46.01
CA PRO A 468 20.78 2.88 -46.38
C PRO A 468 21.90 2.52 -45.37
N ALA A 469 22.73 1.51 -45.69
CA ALA A 469 23.82 1.01 -44.84
C ALA A 469 25.22 1.33 -45.41
N ALA A 470 26.24 1.45 -44.55
CA ALA A 470 27.64 1.09 -44.85
C ALA A 470 28.59 1.20 -43.62
N THR A 471 29.58 0.29 -43.57
CA THR A 471 30.93 0.40 -42.95
C THR A 471 31.11 0.76 -41.47
N ALA A 472 31.95 -0.04 -40.79
CA ALA A 472 32.49 0.23 -39.47
C ALA A 472 33.78 1.08 -39.51
N ARG A 473 34.17 1.66 -38.38
CA ARG A 473 35.56 2.03 -38.06
C ARG A 473 35.82 1.90 -36.56
N CYS A 474 36.85 1.15 -36.19
CA CYS A 474 37.42 1.16 -34.84
C CYS A 474 38.36 2.36 -34.69
N CYS A 475 38.42 2.95 -33.49
CA CYS A 475 39.52 3.82 -33.09
C CYS A 475 40.17 3.22 -31.83
N CYS A 476 41.36 2.63 -32.00
CA CYS A 476 42.24 2.28 -30.90
C CYS A 476 43.43 3.23 -30.90
N SER A 477 43.82 3.73 -29.72
CA SER A 477 45.09 4.40 -29.49
C SER A 477 45.67 3.95 -28.15
N THR A 478 46.79 3.23 -28.24
CA THR A 478 47.61 2.77 -27.11
C THR A 478 49.02 3.33 -27.32
N PRO A 479 49.79 3.62 -26.26
CA PRO A 479 50.69 2.58 -25.70
C PRO A 479 50.78 2.62 -24.15
N GLY A 480 51.34 1.63 -23.44
CA GLY A 480 51.91 0.34 -23.84
C GLY A 480 53.11 -0.05 -22.96
N ARG A 481 53.26 -1.34 -22.61
CA ARG A 481 54.49 -2.02 -22.10
C ARG A 481 54.29 -3.54 -22.05
N CYS A 482 55.37 -4.30 -21.82
CA CYS A 482 55.55 -5.61 -22.48
C CYS A 482 55.25 -6.88 -21.65
N SER A 483 54.73 -7.88 -22.38
CA SER A 483 54.99 -9.34 -22.34
C SER A 483 56.39 -9.79 -21.86
N PRO A 484 56.62 -11.07 -21.45
CA PRO A 484 56.06 -12.27 -22.11
C PRO A 484 55.64 -13.50 -21.26
N ALA A 485 54.96 -14.42 -21.96
CA ALA A 485 54.80 -15.84 -21.63
C ALA A 485 55.46 -16.69 -22.75
N PRO A 486 55.60 -18.02 -22.57
CA PRO A 486 55.21 -18.89 -23.70
C PRO A 486 54.63 -20.27 -23.29
N THR A 487 53.65 -20.77 -24.05
CA THR A 487 53.69 -22.10 -24.73
C THR A 487 52.47 -22.31 -25.64
N CYS A 488 52.64 -23.10 -26.71
CA CYS A 488 51.59 -23.59 -27.62
C CYS A 488 51.15 -25.02 -27.19
N ALA A 489 50.27 -25.80 -27.85
CA ALA A 489 49.74 -25.81 -29.21
C ALA A 489 48.31 -26.49 -29.28
N PRO A 490 47.76 -27.10 -30.37
CA PRO A 490 46.42 -26.68 -30.83
C PRO A 490 45.37 -27.76 -31.22
N ALA A 491 44.16 -27.26 -31.54
CA ALA A 491 43.19 -27.76 -32.55
C ALA A 491 42.49 -29.14 -32.42
N ARG A 492 41.14 -29.13 -32.47
CA ARG A 492 40.27 -29.73 -33.53
C ARG A 492 38.80 -29.86 -33.08
N ARG A 493 37.85 -29.39 -33.91
CA ARG A 493 36.46 -29.91 -34.03
C ARG A 493 35.98 -29.71 -35.48
N PRO A 494 35.32 -30.69 -36.11
CA PRO A 494 34.75 -30.55 -37.46
C PRO A 494 33.32 -29.98 -37.42
N CYS A 495 32.86 -29.46 -38.57
CA CYS A 495 31.45 -29.19 -38.82
C CYS A 495 30.73 -30.48 -39.22
N VAL A 496 29.43 -30.55 -38.96
CA VAL A 496 28.48 -31.49 -39.58
C VAL A 496 27.29 -30.66 -40.06
N ALA A 497 26.75 -30.98 -41.23
CA ALA A 497 25.56 -30.36 -41.79
C ALA A 497 24.35 -31.30 -41.67
N GLY A 498 23.15 -30.72 -41.57
CA GLY A 498 21.88 -31.39 -41.36
C GLY A 498 20.82 -30.35 -41.03
#